data_AF-A0A453B7M8-F1
#
_entry.id   AF-A0A453B7M8-F1
#
_cell.length_a   1.000
_cell.length_b   1.000
_cell.length_c   1.000
_cell.angle_alpha   90.00
_cell.angle_beta   90.00
_cell.angle_gamma   90.00
#
_symmetry.space_group_name_H-M   'P 1'
#
loop_
_entity.id
_entity.type
_entity.pdbx_description
1 polymer ?
#
loop_
_entity_poly.entity_id
_entity_poly.type
_entity_poly.pdbx_seq_one_letter_code
_entity_poly.pdbx_strand_id
1 'polypeptide(L)'
;MLSGQLADGFTTIFVGELIDRFGHFKLWHAGGSILVAISFSSVFGSCLPCKLTGTNSSTLETVGYSIFASIFNVGWAVTQVAHMSMVNCMTSNPTSRVALVSCRNAFTMVANLSLYGIALLIFTLMHSVSVLVQYRWIAYTAISIGCCFVVAFLIGTKEPGLNQPSQDKSLSRISWAHWFKKVLYYQVALVYMCTRLVTNVSQAFLAFYVINDLGMHQSSKALGTCYYLCMQLGSICHVTGD
;
A
#
# COMPACT_ATOMS: atom_id res chain seq x y z
N MET A 1 -6.18 -12.65 -5.65
CA MET A 1 -4.81 -12.08 -5.62
C MET A 1 -4.30 -11.69 -7.00
N LEU A 2 -4.42 -12.55 -8.03
CA LEU A 2 -3.99 -12.20 -9.39
C LEU A 2 -4.73 -10.98 -9.98
N SER A 3 -6.05 -10.92 -9.83
CA SER A 3 -6.88 -9.79 -10.27
C SER A 3 -6.42 -8.46 -9.70
N GLY A 4 -6.09 -8.44 -8.40
CA GLY A 4 -5.55 -7.28 -7.70
C GLY A 4 -4.21 -6.79 -8.23
N GLN A 5 -3.25 -7.69 -8.47
CA GLN A 5 -1.93 -7.33 -9.00
C GLN A 5 -2.00 -6.81 -10.43
N LEU A 6 -2.87 -7.40 -11.27
CA LEU A 6 -3.13 -6.88 -12.61
C LEU A 6 -3.73 -5.47 -12.53
N ALA A 7 -4.72 -5.26 -11.66
CA ALA A 7 -5.34 -3.97 -11.46
C ALA A 7 -4.35 -2.91 -10.96
N ASP A 8 -3.47 -3.23 -10.02
CA ASP A 8 -2.40 -2.36 -9.52
C ASP A 8 -1.44 -1.94 -10.63
N GLY A 9 -0.96 -2.91 -11.43
CA GLY A 9 -0.04 -2.68 -12.54
C GLY A 9 -0.61 -1.77 -13.62
N PHE A 10 -1.86 -2.03 -14.05
CA PHE A 10 -2.54 -1.17 -15.02
C PHE A 10 -2.79 0.23 -14.44
N THR A 11 -3.34 0.30 -13.22
CA THR A 11 -3.69 1.56 -12.57
C THR A 11 -2.47 2.46 -12.38
N THR A 12 -1.33 1.90 -12.00
CA THR A 12 -0.08 2.64 -11.81
C THR A 12 0.34 3.40 -13.08
N ILE A 13 0.22 2.77 -14.25
CA ILE A 13 0.55 3.39 -15.54
C ILE A 13 -0.43 4.51 -15.87
N PHE A 14 -1.73 4.23 -15.80
CA PHE A 14 -2.77 5.20 -16.15
C PHE A 14 -2.77 6.40 -15.21
N VAL A 15 -2.68 6.17 -13.90
CA VAL A 15 -2.68 7.23 -12.89
C VAL A 15 -1.43 8.09 -12.99
N GLY A 16 -0.27 7.50 -13.33
CA GLY A 16 0.95 8.28 -13.61
C GLY A 16 0.72 9.31 -14.73
N GLU A 17 0.24 8.88 -15.89
CA GLU A 17 -0.02 9.80 -17.03
C GLU A 17 -1.14 10.81 -16.70
N LEU A 18 -2.17 10.41 -15.96
CA LEU A 18 -3.26 11.31 -15.55
C LEU A 18 -2.79 12.37 -14.55
N ILE A 19 -1.95 12.00 -13.58
CA ILE A 19 -1.34 12.94 -12.63
C ILE A 19 -0.43 13.93 -13.37
N ASP A 20 0.38 13.45 -14.31
CA ASP A 20 1.26 14.32 -15.10
C ASP A 20 0.46 15.30 -15.97
N ARG A 21 -0.75 14.93 -16.40
CA ARG A 21 -1.62 15.78 -17.24
C ARG A 21 -2.49 16.76 -16.45
N PHE A 22 -3.08 16.30 -15.34
CA PHE A 22 -4.08 17.07 -14.58
C PHE A 22 -3.51 17.70 -13.31
N GLY A 23 -2.32 17.29 -12.85
CA GLY A 23 -1.75 17.73 -11.58
C GLY A 23 -2.61 17.31 -10.38
N HIS A 24 -2.47 18.05 -9.28
CA HIS A 24 -3.25 17.91 -8.04
C HIS A 24 -2.99 16.61 -7.25
N PHE A 25 -1.73 16.39 -6.87
CA PHE A 25 -1.29 15.19 -6.15
C PHE A 25 -2.13 14.88 -4.90
N LYS A 26 -2.58 15.90 -4.16
CA LYS A 26 -3.41 15.69 -2.97
C LYS A 26 -4.78 15.12 -3.29
N LEU A 27 -5.41 15.60 -4.36
CA LEU A 27 -6.74 15.15 -4.76
C LEU A 27 -6.69 13.68 -5.19
N TRP A 28 -5.67 13.31 -5.96
CA TRP A 28 -5.41 11.90 -6.33
C TRP A 28 -5.16 11.04 -5.09
N HIS A 29 -4.31 11.50 -4.16
CA HIS A 29 -4.05 10.79 -2.91
C HIS A 29 -5.32 10.61 -2.05
N ALA A 30 -6.15 11.64 -1.93
CA ALA A 30 -7.42 11.58 -1.22
C ALA A 30 -8.40 10.60 -1.88
N GLY A 31 -8.54 10.67 -3.20
CA GLY A 31 -9.41 9.77 -3.97
C GLY A 31 -9.02 8.31 -3.83
N GLY A 32 -7.71 8.01 -3.92
CA GLY A 32 -7.19 6.66 -3.68
C GLY A 32 -7.45 6.18 -2.24
N SER A 33 -7.26 7.05 -1.26
CA SER A 33 -7.47 6.73 0.16
C SER A 33 -8.94 6.44 0.48
N ILE A 34 -9.88 7.19 -0.10
CA ILE A 34 -11.32 6.92 0.03
C ILE A 34 -11.67 5.57 -0.60
N LEU A 35 -11.10 5.27 -1.77
CA LEU A 35 -11.33 4.01 -2.47
C LEU A 35 -10.83 2.81 -1.65
N VAL A 36 -9.66 2.95 -1.01
CA VAL A 36 -9.11 1.97 -0.07
C VAL A 36 -10.02 1.80 1.14
N ALA A 37 -10.46 2.88 1.78
CA ALA A 37 -11.33 2.81 2.96
C ALA A 37 -12.66 2.10 2.67
N ILE A 38 -13.31 2.44 1.56
CA ILE A 38 -14.60 1.84 1.16
C ILE A 38 -14.43 0.36 0.82
N SER A 39 -13.43 0.02 0.01
CA SER A 39 -13.19 -1.37 -0.42
C SER A 39 -12.79 -2.25 0.76
N PHE A 40 -11.87 -1.79 1.61
CA PHE A 40 -11.44 -2.55 2.80
C PHE A 40 -12.59 -2.73 3.80
N SER A 41 -13.41 -1.71 4.03
CA SER A 41 -14.63 -1.83 4.85
C SER A 41 -15.60 -2.87 4.28
N SER A 42 -15.76 -2.91 2.95
CA SER A 42 -16.68 -3.83 2.27
C SER A 42 -16.21 -5.29 2.30
N VAL A 43 -14.89 -5.53 2.33
CA VAL A 43 -14.32 -6.89 2.46
C VAL A 43 -14.64 -7.50 3.82
N PHE A 44 -14.62 -6.71 4.90
CA PHE A 44 -14.88 -7.20 6.26
C PHE A 44 -16.33 -6.99 6.72
N GLY A 45 -17.05 -6.04 6.13
CA GLY A 45 -18.40 -5.59 6.48
C GLY A 45 -19.54 -6.41 5.88
N SER A 46 -19.48 -7.75 5.97
CA SER A 46 -20.45 -8.70 5.39
C SER A 46 -20.62 -8.58 3.85
N CYS A 47 -21.02 -9.67 3.19
CA CYS A 47 -21.17 -9.67 1.73
C CYS A 47 -22.27 -8.67 1.26
N LEU A 48 -21.87 -7.45 0.91
CA LEU A 48 -22.74 -6.40 0.34
C LEU A 48 -23.54 -6.92 -0.87
N PRO A 49 -22.92 -7.66 -1.83
CA PRO A 49 -23.63 -8.27 -2.95
C PRO A 49 -24.65 -9.33 -2.51
N CYS A 50 -24.34 -10.14 -1.50
CA CYS A 50 -25.26 -11.17 -1.00
C CYS A 50 -26.49 -10.53 -0.34
N LYS A 51 -26.31 -9.37 0.30
CA LYS A 51 -27.41 -8.61 0.93
C LYS A 51 -28.32 -7.92 -0.10
N LEU A 52 -27.78 -7.52 -1.25
CA LEU A 52 -28.55 -6.91 -2.35
C LEU A 52 -29.25 -7.94 -3.25
N THR A 53 -28.65 -9.11 -3.47
CA THR A 53 -29.13 -10.09 -4.46
C THR A 53 -29.92 -11.25 -3.85
N GLY A 54 -29.95 -11.40 -2.51
CA GLY A 54 -30.76 -12.40 -1.80
C GLY A 54 -30.41 -13.88 -2.10
N THR A 55 -29.36 -14.13 -2.89
CA THR A 55 -28.95 -15.46 -3.35
C THR A 55 -27.55 -15.77 -2.86
N ASN A 56 -27.42 -16.83 -2.06
CA ASN A 56 -26.14 -17.31 -1.54
C ASN A 56 -25.51 -18.30 -2.54
N SER A 57 -24.95 -17.78 -3.62
CA SER A 57 -24.09 -18.58 -4.52
C SER A 57 -22.63 -18.32 -4.19
N SER A 58 -21.87 -19.40 -3.98
CA SER A 58 -20.41 -19.35 -3.74
C SER A 58 -19.65 -18.64 -4.87
N THR A 59 -20.18 -18.69 -6.10
CA THR A 59 -19.65 -17.96 -7.25
C THR A 59 -19.82 -16.45 -7.10
N LEU A 60 -20.98 -15.98 -6.61
CA LEU A 60 -21.26 -14.55 -6.44
C LEU A 60 -20.40 -13.95 -5.32
N GLU A 61 -20.21 -14.68 -4.23
CA GLU A 61 -19.33 -14.27 -3.13
C GLU A 61 -17.86 -14.17 -3.59
N THR A 62 -17.38 -15.17 -4.33
CA THR A 62 -16.01 -15.19 -4.87
C THR A 62 -15.77 -14.01 -5.84
N VAL A 63 -16.74 -13.75 -6.74
CA VAL A 63 -16.67 -12.62 -7.67
C VAL A 63 -16.70 -11.29 -6.92
N GLY A 64 -17.57 -11.17 -5.91
CA GLY A 64 -17.66 -9.98 -5.06
C GLY A 64 -16.34 -9.66 -4.36
N TYR A 65 -15.73 -10.64 -3.68
CA TYR A 65 -14.43 -10.44 -3.03
C TYR A 65 -13.32 -10.12 -4.04
N SER A 66 -13.33 -10.73 -5.22
CA SER A 66 -12.33 -10.44 -6.26
C SER A 66 -12.45 -9.00 -6.77
N ILE A 67 -13.67 -8.49 -6.95
CA ILE A 67 -13.93 -7.11 -7.37
C ILE A 67 -13.45 -6.13 -6.30
N PHE A 68 -13.87 -6.31 -5.05
CA PHE A 68 -13.45 -5.41 -3.96
C PHE A 68 -11.94 -5.47 -3.71
N ALA A 69 -11.31 -6.64 -3.82
CA ALA A 69 -9.86 -6.77 -3.77
C ALA A 69 -9.16 -6.04 -4.93
N SER A 70 -9.76 -6.03 -6.12
CA SER A 70 -9.22 -5.28 -7.26
C SER A 70 -9.34 -3.78 -7.05
N ILE A 71 -10.50 -3.30 -6.58
CA ILE A 71 -10.75 -1.89 -6.24
C ILE A 71 -9.79 -1.42 -5.14
N PHE A 72 -9.53 -2.26 -4.14
CA PHE A 72 -8.55 -1.96 -3.09
C PHE A 72 -7.16 -1.72 -3.68
N ASN A 73 -6.70 -2.59 -4.59
CA ASN A 73 -5.40 -2.44 -5.25
C ASN A 73 -5.34 -1.21 -6.16
N VAL A 74 -6.45 -0.87 -6.86
CA VAL A 74 -6.56 0.38 -7.62
C VAL A 74 -6.38 1.58 -6.69
N GLY A 75 -7.09 1.61 -5.56
CA GLY A 75 -6.98 2.69 -4.58
C GLY A 75 -5.57 2.81 -4.00
N TRP A 76 -4.94 1.67 -3.69
CA TRP A 76 -3.56 1.60 -3.23
C TRP A 76 -2.59 2.18 -4.25
N ALA A 77 -2.68 1.75 -5.52
CA ALA A 77 -1.85 2.26 -6.62
C ALA A 77 -1.99 3.78 -6.76
N VAL A 78 -3.22 4.30 -6.76
CA VAL A 78 -3.49 5.74 -6.88
C VAL A 78 -2.81 6.52 -5.75
N THR A 79 -3.03 6.10 -4.51
CA THR A 79 -2.47 6.75 -3.31
C THR A 79 -0.94 6.74 -3.34
N GLN A 80 -0.35 5.60 -3.71
CA GLN A 80 1.09 5.42 -3.75
C GLN A 80 1.75 6.28 -4.85
N VAL A 81 1.25 6.23 -6.08
CA VAL A 81 1.81 7.00 -7.20
C VAL A 81 1.71 8.50 -6.91
N ALA A 82 0.54 8.98 -6.45
CA ALA A 82 0.35 10.39 -6.13
C ALA A 82 1.31 10.88 -5.03
N HIS A 83 1.50 10.09 -3.97
CA HIS A 83 2.42 10.44 -2.89
C HIS A 83 3.89 10.43 -3.35
N MET A 84 4.31 9.43 -4.13
CA MET A 84 5.69 9.35 -4.65
C MET A 84 6.03 10.53 -5.55
N SER A 85 5.11 10.90 -6.45
CA SER A 85 5.28 12.05 -7.34
C SER A 85 5.37 13.34 -6.54
N MET A 86 4.54 13.50 -5.50
CA MET A 86 4.58 14.67 -4.62
C MET A 86 5.92 14.82 -3.88
N VAL A 87 6.48 13.73 -3.33
CA VAL A 87 7.77 13.76 -2.61
C VAL A 87 8.90 14.25 -3.52
N ASN A 88 8.90 13.85 -4.80
CA ASN A 88 9.90 14.30 -5.76
C ASN A 88 9.84 15.81 -6.04
N CYS A 89 8.66 16.41 -5.93
CA CYS A 89 8.44 17.85 -6.15
C CYS A 89 8.70 18.71 -4.91
N MET A 90 8.72 18.12 -3.70
CA MET A 90 8.85 18.86 -2.45
C MET A 90 10.30 19.27 -2.14
N THR A 91 11.29 18.58 -2.71
CA THR A 91 12.71 18.91 -2.56
C THR A 91 13.47 18.76 -3.87
N SER A 92 14.27 19.78 -4.20
CA SER A 92 15.18 19.76 -5.34
C SER A 92 16.50 19.02 -5.05
N ASN A 93 16.83 18.84 -3.76
CA ASN A 93 18.06 18.16 -3.37
C ASN A 93 17.88 16.63 -3.41
N PRO A 94 18.67 15.88 -4.20
CA PRO A 94 18.56 14.43 -4.30
C PRO A 94 18.80 13.71 -2.97
N THR A 95 19.71 14.20 -2.12
CA THR A 95 20.01 13.60 -0.81
C THR A 95 18.81 13.71 0.12
N SER A 96 18.17 14.88 0.17
CA SER A 96 16.95 15.07 0.95
C SER A 96 15.81 14.19 0.44
N ARG A 97 15.66 14.04 -0.88
CA ARG A 97 14.64 13.15 -1.47
C ARG A 97 14.84 11.70 -1.04
N VAL A 98 16.07 11.19 -1.06
CA VAL A 98 16.39 9.84 -0.60
C VAL A 98 16.05 9.69 0.89
N ALA A 99 16.40 10.68 1.72
CA ALA A 99 16.05 10.68 3.15
C ALA A 99 14.54 10.66 3.38
N LEU A 100 13.75 11.45 2.64
CA LEU A 100 12.29 11.47 2.72
C LEU A 100 11.67 10.12 2.34
N VAL A 101 12.17 9.50 1.27
CA VAL A 101 11.71 8.17 0.83
C VAL A 101 12.07 7.09 1.86
N SER A 102 13.28 7.16 2.42
CA SER A 102 13.71 6.26 3.50
C SER A 102 12.81 6.39 4.73
N CYS A 103 12.57 7.62 5.18
CA CYS A 103 11.69 7.94 6.30
C CYS A 103 10.27 7.40 6.08
N ARG A 104 9.70 7.57 4.87
CA ARG A 104 8.40 7.00 4.50
C ARG A 104 8.39 5.47 4.63
N ASN A 105 9.43 4.80 4.13
CA ASN A 105 9.53 3.34 4.24
C ASN A 105 9.65 2.90 5.70
N ALA A 106 10.43 3.60 6.53
CA ALA A 106 10.54 3.32 7.96
C ALA A 106 9.17 3.45 8.66
N PHE A 107 8.42 4.52 8.41
CA PHE A 107 7.07 4.69 8.97
C PHE A 107 6.08 3.64 8.46
N THR A 108 6.23 3.16 7.22
CA THR A 108 5.41 2.05 6.71
C THR A 108 5.69 0.77 7.51
N MET A 109 6.95 0.51 7.88
CA MET A 109 7.30 -0.63 8.74
C MET A 109 6.75 -0.47 10.15
N VAL A 110 6.84 0.72 10.74
CA VAL A 110 6.26 1.02 12.06
C VAL A 110 4.73 0.83 12.04
N ALA A 111 4.05 1.27 10.98
CA ALA A 111 2.61 1.08 10.82
C ALA A 111 2.22 -0.41 10.68
N ASN A 112 3.01 -1.18 9.93
CA ASN A 112 2.81 -2.64 9.86
C ASN A 112 2.99 -3.31 11.22
N LEU A 113 4.00 -2.89 11.99
CA LEU A 113 4.25 -3.40 13.33
C LEU A 113 3.13 -3.03 14.32
N SER A 114 2.64 -1.79 14.27
CA SER A 114 1.56 -1.33 15.14
C SER A 114 0.25 -2.06 14.86
N LEU A 115 -0.02 -2.43 13.60
CA LEU A 115 -1.20 -3.24 13.24
C LEU A 115 -1.16 -4.62 13.92
N TYR A 116 0.01 -5.27 13.99
CA TYR A 116 0.17 -6.51 14.74
C TYR A 116 -0.05 -6.31 16.25
N GLY A 117 0.43 -5.20 16.80
CA GLY A 117 0.17 -4.82 18.19
C GLY A 117 -1.33 -4.62 18.48
N ILE A 118 -2.05 -3.90 17.61
CA ILE A 118 -3.50 -3.70 17.69
C ILE A 118 -4.24 -5.04 17.58
N ALA A 119 -3.82 -5.91 16.65
CA ALA A 119 -4.40 -7.23 16.51
C ALA A 119 -4.24 -8.06 17.79
N LEU A 120 -3.04 -8.12 18.36
CA LEU A 120 -2.78 -8.83 19.61
C LEU A 120 -3.63 -8.28 20.76
N LEU A 121 -3.69 -6.95 20.90
CA LEU A 121 -4.52 -6.30 21.91
C LEU A 121 -6.00 -6.71 21.78
N ILE A 122 -6.56 -6.69 20.56
CA ILE A 122 -7.95 -7.10 20.32
C ILE A 122 -8.14 -8.60 20.62
N PHE A 123 -7.22 -9.47 20.21
CA PHE A 123 -7.28 -10.91 20.51
C PHE A 123 -7.26 -11.18 22.01
N THR A 124 -6.50 -10.42 22.80
CA THR A 124 -6.44 -10.55 24.25
C THR A 124 -7.68 -10.01 24.94
N LEU A 125 -8.21 -8.85 24.50
CA LEU A 125 -9.38 -8.23 25.12
C LEU A 125 -10.70 -8.90 24.75
N MET A 126 -10.81 -9.48 23.54
CA MET A 126 -12.06 -10.03 22.99
C MET A 126 -12.03 -11.56 22.85
N HIS A 127 -11.47 -12.26 23.84
CA HIS A 127 -11.27 -13.72 23.78
C HIS A 127 -12.56 -14.53 23.59
N SER A 128 -13.69 -14.05 24.12
CA SER A 128 -14.99 -14.74 24.09
C SER A 128 -15.82 -14.49 22.81
N VAL A 129 -15.34 -13.66 21.90
CA VAL A 129 -16.08 -13.24 20.70
C VAL A 129 -15.61 -14.02 19.47
N SER A 130 -16.48 -14.29 18.51
CA SER A 130 -16.12 -14.97 17.25
C SER A 130 -14.93 -14.30 16.54
N VAL A 131 -14.03 -15.12 15.98
CA VAL A 131 -12.82 -14.67 15.28
C VAL A 131 -13.13 -13.67 14.16
N LEU A 132 -14.23 -13.86 13.43
CA LEU A 132 -14.69 -12.94 12.37
C LEU A 132 -14.91 -11.52 12.90
N VAL A 133 -15.54 -11.39 14.08
CA VAL A 133 -15.82 -10.09 14.69
C VAL A 133 -14.52 -9.45 15.20
N GLN A 134 -13.57 -10.24 15.69
CA GLN A 134 -12.26 -9.73 16.08
C GLN A 134 -11.52 -9.12 14.87
N TYR A 135 -11.50 -9.81 13.72
CA TYR A 135 -10.92 -9.27 12.48
C TYR A 135 -11.63 -8.00 11.98
N ARG A 136 -12.96 -7.90 12.15
CA ARG A 136 -13.70 -6.67 11.83
C ARG A 136 -13.27 -5.49 12.67
N TRP A 137 -13.09 -5.68 13.98
CA TRP A 137 -12.59 -4.62 14.86
C TRP A 137 -11.16 -4.20 14.51
N ILE A 138 -10.30 -5.15 14.15
CA ILE A 138 -8.94 -4.85 13.65
C ILE A 138 -9.03 -4.00 12.37
N ALA A 139 -9.88 -4.38 11.42
CA ALA A 139 -10.05 -3.64 10.18
C ALA A 139 -10.60 -2.22 10.42
N TYR A 140 -11.64 -2.07 11.23
CA TYR A 140 -12.24 -0.76 11.50
C TYR A 140 -11.31 0.17 12.29
N THR A 141 -10.57 -0.34 13.26
CA THR A 141 -9.56 0.46 13.97
C THR A 141 -8.43 0.90 13.04
N ALA A 142 -7.94 0.01 12.16
CA ALA A 142 -6.93 0.34 11.17
C ALA A 142 -7.41 1.41 10.17
N ILE A 143 -8.63 1.28 9.64
CA ILE A 143 -9.24 2.29 8.75
C ILE A 143 -9.36 3.62 9.48
N SER A 144 -9.85 3.62 10.72
CA SER A 144 -10.05 4.86 11.50
C SER A 144 -8.73 5.61 11.71
N ILE A 145 -7.69 4.89 12.14
CA ILE A 145 -6.35 5.46 12.32
C ILE A 145 -5.81 5.99 10.99
N GLY A 146 -5.91 5.18 9.91
CA GLY A 146 -5.48 5.58 8.57
C GLY A 146 -6.18 6.84 8.07
N CYS A 147 -7.50 6.93 8.22
CA CYS A 147 -8.28 8.10 7.86
C CYS A 147 -7.84 9.34 8.64
N CYS A 148 -7.57 9.22 9.95
CA CYS A 148 -7.04 10.34 10.74
C CYS A 148 -5.70 10.85 10.19
N PHE A 149 -4.77 9.95 9.85
CA PHE A 149 -3.49 10.34 9.25
C PHE A 149 -3.63 10.94 7.85
N VAL A 150 -4.54 10.43 7.02
CA VAL A 150 -4.82 11.00 5.69
C VAL A 150 -5.40 12.41 5.84
N VAL A 151 -6.33 12.64 6.77
CA VAL A 151 -6.89 13.98 7.03
C VAL A 151 -5.80 14.92 7.54
N ALA A 152 -4.98 14.48 8.49
CA ALA A 152 -3.84 15.26 8.98
C ALA A 152 -2.86 15.62 7.86
N PHE A 153 -2.56 14.68 6.96
CA PHE A 153 -1.73 14.90 5.79
C PHE A 153 -2.34 15.93 4.82
N LEU A 154 -3.63 15.80 4.50
CA LEU A 154 -4.33 16.69 3.57
C LEU A 154 -4.38 18.15 4.07
N ILE A 155 -4.61 18.33 5.37
CA ILE A 155 -4.65 19.64 6.04
C ILE A 155 -3.24 20.20 6.25
N GLY A 156 -2.31 19.38 6.76
CA GLY A 156 -1.01 19.83 7.24
C GLY A 156 0.02 20.09 6.15
N THR A 157 -0.08 19.41 5.00
CA THR A 157 0.85 19.66 3.89
C THR A 157 0.37 20.84 3.07
N LYS A 158 1.28 21.66 2.54
CA LYS A 158 0.94 22.61 1.48
C LYS A 158 1.09 21.89 0.15
N GLU A 159 0.10 21.98 -0.73
CA GLU A 159 0.22 21.34 -2.04
C GLU A 159 1.37 22.01 -2.78
N PRO A 160 2.40 21.25 -3.24
CA PRO A 160 3.35 21.80 -4.17
C PRO A 160 2.56 22.13 -5.41
N GLY A 161 2.26 23.41 -5.61
CA GLY A 161 1.58 23.87 -6.80
C GLY A 161 2.37 23.36 -7.99
N LEU A 162 1.68 22.78 -8.96
CA LEU A 162 2.23 22.51 -10.30
C LEU A 162 2.55 23.84 -11.06
N ASN A 163 2.85 24.90 -10.30
CA ASN A 163 2.97 26.30 -10.68
C ASN A 163 4.27 26.89 -10.06
N GLN A 164 5.37 26.12 -10.03
CA GLN A 164 6.67 26.75 -10.20
C GLN A 164 6.92 26.83 -11.71
N PRO A 165 6.70 27.99 -12.34
CA PRO A 165 7.27 28.26 -13.65
C PRO A 165 8.77 28.49 -13.44
N SER A 166 9.52 27.43 -13.16
CA SER A 166 10.95 27.45 -13.49
C SER A 166 11.02 27.38 -15.02
N GLN A 167 11.05 28.58 -15.59
CA GLN A 167 11.71 28.96 -16.84
C GLN A 167 11.97 27.85 -17.85
N ASP A 168 11.37 28.05 -19.01
CA ASP A 168 11.93 27.72 -20.31
C ASP A 168 11.83 26.24 -20.75
N LYS A 169 11.25 26.08 -21.95
CA LYS A 169 11.10 24.86 -22.78
C LYS A 169 10.01 23.92 -22.28
N SER A 170 8.97 23.64 -23.07
CA SER A 170 9.06 22.62 -24.13
C SER A 170 9.98 21.44 -23.76
N LEU A 171 9.91 20.95 -22.52
CA LEU A 171 10.27 19.59 -22.19
C LEU A 171 9.40 18.72 -23.09
N SER A 172 9.94 18.39 -24.27
CA SER A 172 9.32 17.47 -25.20
C SER A 172 8.98 16.26 -24.36
N ARG A 173 7.69 16.01 -24.15
CA ARG A 173 7.23 14.83 -23.41
C ARG A 173 7.98 13.67 -24.03
N ILE A 174 8.91 13.08 -23.27
CA ILE A 174 9.77 12.04 -23.79
C ILE A 174 8.81 10.96 -24.26
N SER A 175 8.78 10.71 -25.57
CA SER A 175 7.87 9.72 -26.13
C SER A 175 8.11 8.40 -25.41
N TRP A 176 7.04 7.72 -24.99
CA TRP A 176 7.10 6.41 -24.35
C TRP A 176 8.03 5.44 -25.10
N ALA A 177 8.06 5.53 -26.43
CA ALA A 177 8.95 4.75 -27.29
C ALA A 177 10.46 4.96 -27.03
N HIS A 178 10.87 6.09 -26.45
CA HIS A 178 12.26 6.35 -26.08
C HIS A 178 12.72 5.48 -24.90
N TRP A 179 11.84 5.26 -23.92
CA TRP A 179 12.15 4.43 -22.75
C TRP A 179 12.37 2.97 -23.12
N PHE A 180 11.56 2.44 -24.06
CA PHE A 180 11.73 1.09 -24.60
C PHE A 180 13.03 0.88 -25.40
N LYS A 181 13.75 1.95 -25.76
CA LYS A 181 15.06 1.83 -26.44
C LYS A 181 16.25 1.80 -25.48
N LYS A 182 16.06 2.15 -24.20
CA LYS A 182 17.15 2.27 -23.22
C LYS A 182 17.41 0.93 -22.52
N VAL A 183 18.61 0.37 -22.68
CA VAL A 183 19.02 -0.87 -21.99
C VAL A 183 18.94 -0.74 -20.45
N LEU A 184 19.29 0.43 -19.90
CA LEU A 184 19.25 0.69 -18.46
C LEU A 184 17.83 0.52 -17.88
N TYR A 185 16.78 0.82 -18.65
CA TYR A 185 15.40 0.65 -18.23
C TYR A 185 15.08 -0.82 -17.94
N TYR A 186 15.51 -1.72 -18.82
CA TYR A 186 15.32 -3.16 -18.65
C TYR A 186 16.15 -3.74 -17.50
N GLN A 187 17.36 -3.23 -17.28
CA GLN A 187 18.19 -3.65 -16.13
C GLN A 187 17.53 -3.29 -14.79
N VAL A 188 17.06 -2.05 -14.64
CA VAL A 188 16.37 -1.61 -13.42
C VAL A 188 15.05 -2.35 -13.24
N ALA A 189 14.29 -2.55 -14.32
CA ALA A 189 13.05 -3.32 -14.28
C ALA A 189 13.29 -4.77 -13.84
N LEU A 190 14.32 -5.44 -14.36
CA LEU A 190 14.66 -6.81 -13.98
C LEU A 190 15.04 -6.89 -12.50
N VAL A 191 15.93 -6.01 -12.02
CA VAL A 191 16.31 -5.98 -10.60
C VAL A 191 15.09 -5.73 -9.73
N TYR A 192 14.26 -4.74 -10.08
CA TYR A 192 13.02 -4.44 -9.35
C TYR A 192 12.06 -5.63 -9.30
N MET A 193 11.84 -6.32 -10.43
CA MET A 193 10.97 -7.49 -10.50
C MET A 193 11.51 -8.66 -9.67
N CYS A 194 12.81 -8.93 -9.73
CA CYS A 194 13.45 -9.94 -8.89
C CYS A 194 13.32 -9.60 -7.40
N THR A 195 13.59 -8.35 -7.02
CA THR A 195 13.41 -7.90 -5.62
C THR A 195 11.97 -8.07 -5.17
N ARG A 196 10.99 -7.64 -5.97
CA ARG A 196 9.56 -7.79 -5.67
C ARG A 196 9.15 -9.26 -5.55
N LEU A 197 9.67 -10.13 -6.41
CA LEU A 197 9.41 -11.55 -6.35
C LEU A 197 9.94 -12.14 -5.05
N VAL A 198 11.20 -11.88 -4.72
CA VAL A 198 11.83 -12.36 -3.47
C VAL A 198 11.06 -11.85 -2.26
N THR A 199 10.71 -10.55 -2.20
CA THR A 199 9.97 -10.02 -1.05
C THR A 199 8.59 -10.64 -0.90
N ASN A 200 7.86 -10.83 -2.00
CA ASN A 200 6.52 -11.41 -1.97
C ASN A 200 6.55 -12.89 -1.56
N VAL A 201 7.53 -13.63 -2.08
CA VAL A 201 7.79 -15.03 -1.70
C VAL A 201 8.14 -15.10 -0.22
N SER A 202 9.13 -14.32 0.25
CA SER A 202 9.51 -14.30 1.66
C SER A 202 8.34 -13.96 2.58
N GLN A 203 7.53 -12.96 2.26
CA GLN A 203 6.36 -12.60 3.07
C GLN A 203 5.29 -13.70 3.10
N ALA A 204 5.03 -14.37 1.97
CA ALA A 204 4.07 -15.48 1.92
C ALA A 204 4.57 -16.69 2.70
N PHE A 205 5.82 -17.12 2.46
CA PHE A 205 6.40 -18.30 3.09
C PHE A 205 6.62 -18.11 4.59
N LEU A 206 6.94 -16.90 5.06
CA LEU A 206 7.10 -16.63 6.48
C LEU A 206 5.78 -16.80 7.23
N ALA A 207 4.66 -16.34 6.65
CA ALA A 207 3.34 -16.58 7.21
C ALA A 207 3.02 -18.09 7.29
N PHE A 208 3.35 -18.86 6.24
CA PHE A 208 3.15 -20.32 6.24
C PHE A 208 4.05 -21.04 7.26
N TYR A 209 5.32 -20.66 7.37
CA TYR A 209 6.27 -21.26 8.30
C TYR A 209 5.87 -21.04 9.76
N VAL A 210 5.45 -19.81 10.11
CA VAL A 210 4.97 -19.48 11.46
C VAL A 210 3.68 -20.24 11.81
N ILE A 211 2.82 -20.52 10.82
CA ILE A 211 1.56 -21.23 11.03
C ILE A 211 1.75 -22.76 11.12
N ASN A 212 2.51 -23.34 10.19
CA ASN A 212 2.57 -24.79 10.00
C ASN A 212 3.72 -25.46 10.78
N ASP A 213 4.90 -24.85 10.83
CA ASP A 213 6.08 -25.47 11.47
C ASP A 213 6.17 -25.12 12.96
N LEU A 214 5.88 -23.87 13.32
CA LEU A 214 5.97 -23.44 14.73
C LEU A 214 4.73 -23.82 15.57
N GLY A 215 3.60 -24.20 14.96
CA GLY A 215 2.39 -24.65 15.67
C GLY A 215 1.84 -23.66 16.71
N MET A 216 2.20 -22.38 16.60
CA MET A 216 1.99 -21.40 17.68
C MET A 216 0.53 -20.96 17.80
N HIS A 217 0.08 -20.80 19.05
CA HIS A 217 -1.23 -20.22 19.40
C HIS A 217 -1.41 -18.83 18.76
N GLN A 218 -2.66 -18.44 18.45
CA GLN A 218 -3.05 -17.24 17.68
C GLN A 218 -2.26 -15.95 18.03
N SER A 219 -1.91 -15.76 19.30
CA SER A 219 -1.19 -14.60 19.85
C SER A 219 0.33 -14.56 19.54
N SER A 220 0.97 -15.70 19.28
CA SER A 220 2.42 -15.76 19.00
C SER A 220 2.78 -15.58 17.52
N LYS A 221 1.80 -15.69 16.60
CA LYS A 221 2.02 -15.48 15.16
C LYS A 221 2.40 -14.04 14.81
N ALA A 222 1.94 -13.09 15.61
CA ALA A 222 2.31 -11.67 15.53
C ALA A 222 3.80 -11.44 15.88
N LEU A 223 4.34 -12.17 16.86
CA LEU A 223 5.72 -12.01 17.35
C LEU A 223 6.79 -12.47 16.35
N GLY A 224 6.56 -13.58 15.65
CA GLY A 224 7.49 -14.07 14.61
C GLY A 224 7.61 -13.10 13.43
N THR A 225 6.49 -12.47 13.05
CA THR A 225 6.47 -11.47 11.97
C THR A 225 7.06 -10.12 12.44
N CYS A 226 6.86 -9.73 13.71
CA CYS A 226 7.57 -8.60 14.34
C CYS A 226 9.09 -8.76 14.27
N TYR A 227 9.62 -9.94 14.61
CA TYR A 227 11.07 -10.19 14.62
C TYR A 227 11.68 -10.03 13.22
N TYR A 228 10.99 -10.52 12.19
CA TYR A 228 11.45 -10.39 10.80
C TYR A 228 11.41 -8.95 10.29
N LEU A 229 10.35 -8.19 10.62
CA LEU A 229 10.30 -6.75 10.32
C LEU A 229 11.41 -5.98 11.05
N CYS A 230 11.73 -6.32 12.30
CA CYS A 230 12.85 -5.74 13.04
C CYS A 230 14.21 -6.05 12.40
N MET A 231 14.40 -7.26 11.86
CA MET A 231 15.60 -7.64 11.11
C MET A 231 15.76 -6.83 9.80
N GLN A 232 14.65 -6.56 9.09
CA GLN A 232 14.66 -5.68 7.93
C GLN A 232 14.91 -4.20 8.29
N LEU A 233 14.43 -3.74 9.45
CA LEU A 233 14.79 -2.42 10.02
C LEU A 233 16.30 -2.31 10.27
N GLY A 234 16.91 -3.34 10.86
CA GLY A 234 18.36 -3.40 11.08
C GLY A 234 19.16 -3.31 9.78
N SER A 235 18.73 -4.03 8.73
CA SER A 235 19.41 -4.03 7.44
C SER A 235 19.28 -2.69 6.67
N ILE A 236 18.14 -2.01 6.78
CA ILE A 236 17.92 -0.71 6.10
C ILE A 236 18.68 0.40 6.84
N CYS A 237 18.66 0.42 8.17
CA CYS A 237 19.40 1.40 8.95
C CYS A 237 20.92 1.28 8.77
N HIS A 238 21.45 0.05 8.64
CA HIS A 238 22.88 -0.19 8.43
C HIS A 238 23.36 0.22 7.03
N VAL A 239 22.48 0.27 6.03
CA VAL A 239 22.82 0.71 4.66
C VAL A 239 22.75 2.25 4.51
N THR A 240 22.07 2.94 5.41
CA THR A 240 22.03 4.42 5.46
C THR A 240 23.02 5.04 6.45
N GLY A 241 23.76 4.22 7.20
CA GLY A 241 24.73 4.63 8.22
C GLY A 241 26.18 4.73 7.74
N ASP A 242 26.47 4.29 6.51
CA ASP A 242 27.76 4.43 5.81
C ASP A 242 27.60 5.39 4.62
#